data_AF-A0A968I662-F1
#
_entry.id   AF-A0A968I662-F1
#
_cell.length_a   1.000
_cell.length_b   1.000
_cell.length_c   1.000
_cell.angle_alpha   90.00
_cell.angle_beta   90.00
_cell.angle_gamma   90.00
#
_symmetry.space_group_name_H-M   'P 1'
#
loop_
_entity.id
_entity.type
_entity.pdbx_description
1 polymer ?
#
loop_
_entity_poly.entity_id
_entity_poly.type
_entity_poly.pdbx_seq_one_letter_code
_entity_poly.pdbx_strand_id
1 'polypeptide(L)'
;MQKGPVRVVKSYQQDNLGYIVTLSITVERSVENLRVIDPLPSGGANPAVRRPTQTVTGLINNQTVAVNWRLDGNTFVLGRLAAGVYTVQYGLFTDLAADAVVTVPDLLWDEISR
;
A
#
# COMPACT_ATOMS: atom_id res chain seq x y z
N MET A 1 6.53 17.22 0.00
CA MET A 1 7.67 16.28 -0.13
C MET A 1 7.67 15.39 1.10
N GLN A 2 7.46 14.08 0.94
CA GLN A 2 7.65 13.10 2.02
C GLN A 2 9.10 13.22 2.53
N LYS A 3 9.27 13.55 3.81
CA LYS A 3 10.56 13.60 4.52
C LYS A 3 10.64 12.37 5.39
N GLY A 4 11.47 11.40 5.03
CA GLY A 4 11.62 10.16 5.80
C GLY A 4 12.25 9.03 4.99
N PRO A 5 12.68 7.93 5.63
CA PRO A 5 13.29 6.78 4.96
C PRO A 5 12.27 5.93 4.18
N VAL A 6 10.99 6.30 4.15
CA VAL A 6 9.94 5.54 3.48
C VAL A 6 9.21 6.43 2.48
N ARG A 7 8.99 5.89 1.28
CA ARG A 7 8.22 6.51 0.21
C ARG A 7 7.19 5.52 -0.30
N VAL A 8 6.03 6.02 -0.73
CA VAL A 8 4.99 5.20 -1.36
C VAL A 8 4.53 5.82 -2.67
N VAL A 9 4.42 4.99 -3.69
CA VAL A 9 3.82 5.33 -4.99
C VAL A 9 2.63 4.42 -5.20
N LYS A 10 1.46 5.01 -5.45
CA LYS A 10 0.25 4.29 -5.80
C LYS A 10 0.06 4.30 -7.31
N SER A 11 -0.21 3.14 -7.88
CA SER A 11 -0.67 2.98 -9.25
C SER A 11 -1.90 2.09 -9.29
N TYR A 12 -2.63 2.16 -10.39
CA TYR A 12 -3.80 1.34 -10.62
C TYR A 12 -3.89 0.94 -12.09
N GLN A 13 -4.49 -0.21 -12.32
CA GLN A 13 -4.79 -0.73 -13.65
C GLN A 13 -6.26 -1.14 -13.66
N GLN A 14 -6.98 -0.79 -14.73
CA GLN A 14 -8.37 -1.21 -14.87
C GLN A 14 -8.48 -2.74 -14.97
N ASP A 15 -9.51 -3.27 -14.32
CA ASP A 15 -9.89 -4.68 -14.29
C ASP A 15 -11.41 -4.79 -14.50
N ASN A 16 -11.91 -6.00 -14.78
CA ASN A 16 -13.32 -6.24 -15.09
C ASN A 16 -14.28 -5.87 -13.95
N LEU A 17 -13.78 -5.76 -12.72
CA LEU A 17 -14.54 -5.46 -11.51
C LEU A 17 -14.17 -4.11 -10.89
N GLY A 18 -13.42 -3.25 -11.62
CA GLY A 18 -12.91 -1.98 -11.13
C GLY A 18 -11.43 -1.83 -11.43
N TYR A 19 -10.57 -1.93 -10.42
CA TYR A 19 -9.12 -1.74 -10.57
C TYR A 19 -8.31 -2.76 -9.78
N ILE A 20 -7.11 -3.05 -10.26
CA ILE A 20 -6.01 -3.59 -9.45
C ILE A 20 -5.15 -2.42 -9.00
N VAL A 21 -5.04 -2.22 -7.69
CA VAL A 21 -4.20 -1.19 -7.10
C VAL A 21 -2.87 -1.80 -6.68
N THR A 22 -1.78 -1.09 -6.95
CA THR A 22 -0.44 -1.43 -6.51
C THR A 22 0.17 -0.27 -5.71
N LEU A 23 0.55 -0.52 -4.46
CA LEU A 23 1.34 0.40 -3.65
C LEU A 23 2.79 -0.07 -3.66
N SER A 24 3.66 0.69 -4.33
CA SER A 24 5.10 0.46 -4.35
C SER A 24 5.75 1.29 -3.25
N ILE A 25 6.29 0.61 -2.24
CA ILE A 25 6.86 1.21 -1.03
C ILE A 25 8.37 1.04 -1.10
N THR A 26 9.11 2.14 -1.05
CA THR A 26 10.57 2.12 -0.97
C THR A 26 10.98 2.42 0.46
N VAL A 27 11.80 1.56 1.05
CA VAL A 27 12.36 1.70 2.39
C VAL A 27 13.88 1.87 2.23
N GLU A 28 14.38 3.08 2.48
CA GLU A 28 15.80 3.44 2.35
C GLU A 28 16.63 3.01 3.57
N ARG A 29 15.99 2.92 4.75
CA ARG A 29 16.58 2.44 6.01
C ARG A 29 15.56 1.61 6.75
N SER A 30 16.01 0.61 7.52
CA SER A 30 15.11 -0.26 8.28
C SER A 30 14.19 0.54 9.20
N VAL A 31 12.91 0.15 9.23
CA VAL A 31 11.84 0.76 10.04
C VAL A 31 11.06 -0.31 10.79
N GLU A 32 10.38 0.09 11.85
CA GLU A 32 9.47 -0.77 12.59
C GLU A 32 8.03 -0.25 12.51
N ASN A 33 7.09 -1.18 12.65
CA ASN A 33 5.64 -0.90 12.65
C ASN A 33 5.19 -0.01 11.49
N LEU A 34 5.70 -0.23 10.27
CA LEU A 34 5.32 0.57 9.12
C LEU A 34 3.82 0.39 8.84
N ARG A 35 3.09 1.49 8.81
CA ARG A 35 1.67 1.54 8.48
C ARG A 35 1.49 2.33 7.20
N VAL A 36 0.81 1.71 6.25
CA VAL A 36 0.39 2.37 5.00
C VAL A 36 -1.11 2.56 5.08
N ILE A 37 -1.53 3.80 5.26
CA ILE A 37 -2.94 4.18 5.36
C ILE A 37 -3.38 4.58 3.97
N ASP A 38 -4.23 3.77 3.36
CA ASP A 38 -4.70 4.00 2.01
C ASP A 38 -6.23 4.15 2.08
N PRO A 39 -6.79 5.36 2.02
CA PRO A 39 -8.23 5.51 2.10
C PRO A 39 -8.89 5.02 0.81
N LEU A 40 -10.07 4.40 0.97
CA LEU A 40 -10.93 4.08 -0.16
C LEU A 40 -11.48 5.37 -0.79
N PRO A 41 -11.57 5.46 -2.12
CA PRO A 41 -12.16 6.64 -2.76
C PRO A 41 -13.65 6.73 -2.43
N SER A 42 -14.16 7.96 -2.39
CA SER A 42 -15.56 8.28 -2.10
C SER A 42 -16.19 9.06 -3.26
N GLY A 43 -17.53 9.15 -3.28
CA GLY A 43 -18.28 9.90 -4.28
C GLY A 43 -18.87 9.09 -5.43
N GLY A 44 -18.68 7.76 -5.44
CA GLY A 44 -19.37 6.84 -6.35
C GLY A 44 -20.84 6.62 -5.96
N ALA A 45 -21.64 6.07 -6.88
CA ALA A 45 -23.02 5.68 -6.55
C ALA A 45 -23.03 4.44 -5.63
N ASN A 46 -22.00 3.60 -5.75
CA ASN A 46 -21.72 2.48 -4.85
C ASN A 46 -20.47 2.77 -4.00
N PRO A 47 -20.46 2.40 -2.71
CA PRO A 47 -19.26 2.47 -1.90
C PRO A 47 -18.12 1.68 -2.52
N ALA A 48 -16.92 2.27 -2.58
CA ALA A 48 -15.73 1.55 -3.00
C ALA A 48 -15.36 0.51 -1.94
N VAL A 49 -14.93 -0.68 -2.36
CA VAL A 49 -14.60 -1.81 -1.47
C VAL A 49 -13.31 -2.49 -1.91
N ARG A 50 -12.41 -2.80 -0.97
CA ARG A 50 -11.29 -3.71 -1.23
C ARG A 50 -11.80 -5.13 -1.40
N ARG A 51 -11.43 -5.78 -2.50
CA ARG A 51 -11.71 -7.20 -2.71
C ARG A 51 -10.95 -8.06 -1.70
N PRO A 52 -11.41 -9.28 -1.38
CA PRO A 52 -10.88 -10.10 -0.27
C PRO A 52 -9.41 -10.50 -0.40
N THR A 53 -8.86 -10.53 -1.61
CA THR A 53 -7.46 -10.93 -1.84
C THR A 53 -6.56 -9.71 -1.89
N GLN A 54 -5.64 -9.62 -0.94
CA GLN A 54 -4.50 -8.70 -0.99
C GLN A 54 -3.21 -9.49 -0.83
N THR A 55 -2.16 -9.01 -1.47
CA THR A 55 -0.83 -9.59 -1.36
C THR A 55 0.15 -8.53 -0.91
N VAL A 56 1.09 -8.93 -0.06
CA VAL A 56 2.24 -8.09 0.30
C VAL A 56 3.49 -8.91 0.09
N THR A 57 4.41 -8.35 -0.69
CA THR A 57 5.69 -8.98 -1.01
C THR A 57 6.82 -7.97 -0.83
N GLY A 58 7.99 -8.45 -0.43
CA GLY A 58 9.20 -7.64 -0.36
C GLY A 58 10.22 -8.12 -1.39
N LEU A 59 11.06 -7.20 -1.84
CA LEU A 59 12.23 -7.45 -2.67
C LEU A 59 13.43 -6.80 -1.99
N ILE A 60 14.34 -7.62 -1.48
CA ILE A 60 15.57 -7.20 -0.80
C ILE A 60 16.72 -7.88 -1.54
N ASN A 61 17.70 -7.12 -2.00
CA ASN A 61 18.86 -7.65 -2.76
C ASN A 61 18.44 -8.60 -3.90
N ASN A 62 17.40 -8.24 -4.66
CA ASN A 62 16.80 -9.04 -5.74
C ASN A 62 16.22 -10.40 -5.31
N GLN A 63 15.95 -10.61 -4.02
CA GLN A 63 15.28 -11.80 -3.51
C GLN A 63 13.89 -11.45 -2.98
N THR A 64 12.89 -12.23 -3.40
CA THR A 64 11.53 -12.10 -2.88
C THR A 64 11.50 -12.59 -1.43
N VAL A 65 10.97 -11.76 -0.53
CA VAL A 65 10.78 -12.10 0.88
C VAL A 65 9.31 -12.03 1.25
N ALA A 66 8.89 -12.95 2.12
CA ALA A 66 7.60 -12.86 2.76
C ALA A 66 7.59 -11.68 3.74
N VAL A 67 6.46 -10.98 3.80
CA VAL A 67 6.25 -9.86 4.72
C VAL A 67 5.16 -10.29 5.69
N ASN A 68 5.39 -10.11 6.99
CA ASN A 68 4.32 -10.24 7.97
C ASN A 68 3.47 -8.96 7.92
N TRP A 69 2.19 -9.11 7.59
CA TRP A 69 1.27 -8.00 7.46
C TRP A 69 -0.13 -8.36 7.95
N ARG A 70 -0.91 -7.33 8.26
CA ARG A 70 -2.36 -7.42 8.45
C ARG A 70 -3.05 -6.17 7.91
N LEU A 71 -4.33 -6.29 7.59
CA LEU A 71 -5.19 -5.17 7.24
C LEU A 71 -6.07 -4.80 8.43
N ASP A 72 -6.05 -3.53 8.81
CA ASP A 72 -6.89 -2.95 9.87
C ASP A 72 -7.64 -1.74 9.30
N GLY A 73 -8.90 -1.95 8.90
CA GLY A 73 -9.69 -0.98 8.14
C GLY A 73 -9.01 -0.59 6.82
N ASN A 74 -8.53 0.64 6.75
CA ASN A 74 -7.80 1.19 5.61
C ASN A 74 -6.27 1.14 5.76
N THR A 75 -5.77 0.50 6.80
CA THR A 75 -4.35 0.50 7.15
C THR A 75 -3.73 -0.87 6.92
N PHE A 76 -2.76 -0.94 6.01
CA PHE A 76 -1.84 -2.07 5.94
C PHE A 76 -0.78 -1.90 7.01
N VAL A 77 -0.83 -2.75 8.04
CA VAL A 77 0.19 -2.80 9.10
C VAL A 77 1.24 -3.79 8.68
N LEU A 78 2.41 -3.28 8.34
CA LEU A 78 3.61 -4.02 8.00
C LEU A 78 4.49 -4.06 9.25
N GLY A 79 5.09 -5.22 9.54
CA GLY A 79 5.98 -5.37 10.69
C GLY A 79 7.30 -4.61 10.52
N ARG A 80 8.37 -5.18 11.08
CA ARG A 80 9.73 -4.68 10.83
C ARG A 80 10.13 -4.94 9.39
N LEU A 81 10.58 -3.89 8.70
CA LEU A 81 11.07 -3.97 7.33
C LEU A 81 12.54 -3.55 7.26
N ALA A 82 13.32 -4.25 6.44
CA ALA A 82 14.67 -3.85 6.09
C ALA A 82 14.66 -2.86 4.93
N ALA A 83 15.83 -2.33 4.57
CA ALA A 83 15.94 -1.53 3.35
C ALA A 83 15.64 -2.40 2.12
N GLY A 84 14.79 -1.89 1.21
CA GLY A 84 14.30 -2.64 0.06
C GLY A 84 13.03 -2.02 -0.55
N VAL A 85 12.43 -2.77 -1.47
CA VAL A 85 11.16 -2.40 -2.11
C VAL A 85 10.09 -3.38 -1.68
N TYR A 86 8.92 -2.86 -1.31
CA TYR A 86 7.77 -3.65 -0.88
C TYR A 86 6.57 -3.29 -1.72
N THR A 87 5.77 -4.30 -2.06
CA THR A 87 4.59 -4.12 -2.90
C THR A 87 3.37 -4.62 -2.15
N VAL A 88 2.37 -3.76 -2.00
CA VAL A 88 1.01 -4.16 -1.61
C VAL A 88 0.15 -4.15 -2.87
N GLN A 89 -0.52 -5.24 -3.19
CA GLN A 89 -1.46 -5.32 -4.30
C GLN A 89 -2.84 -5.75 -3.80
N TYR A 90 -3.89 -5.09 -4.28
CA TYR A 90 -5.26 -5.46 -3.96
C TYR A 90 -6.21 -5.09 -5.10
N GLY A 91 -7.33 -5.81 -5.19
CA GLY A 91 -8.42 -5.42 -6.07
C GLY A 91 -9.33 -4.37 -5.41
N LEU A 92 -9.77 -3.39 -6.17
CA LEU A 92 -10.71 -2.34 -5.77
C LEU A 92 -11.98 -2.45 -6.61
N PHE A 93 -13.11 -2.71 -5.95
CA PHE A 93 -14.42 -2.58 -6.55
C PHE A 93 -14.90 -1.13 -6.40
N THR A 94 -15.23 -0.48 -7.51
CA THR A 94 -15.79 0.88 -7.54
C THR A 94 -16.39 1.15 -8.92
N ASP A 95 -17.37 2.05 -8.98
CA ASP A 95 -17.96 2.61 -10.19
C ASP A 95 -17.33 3.96 -10.60
N LEU A 96 -16.30 4.41 -9.86
CA LEU A 96 -15.58 5.64 -10.14
C LEU A 96 -14.67 5.51 -11.37
N ALA A 97 -14.58 6.60 -12.13
CA ALA A 97 -13.59 6.76 -13.20
C ALA A 97 -12.17 6.84 -12.63
N ALA A 98 -11.17 6.55 -13.47
CA ALA A 98 -9.77 6.40 -13.06
C ALA A 98 -9.20 7.65 -12.35
N ASP A 99 -9.58 8.84 -12.80
CA ASP A 99 -9.21 10.13 -12.20
C ASP A 99 -9.78 10.32 -10.79
N ALA A 100 -10.93 9.72 -10.49
CA ALA A 100 -11.59 9.78 -9.18
C ALA A 100 -11.15 8.67 -8.20
N VAL A 101 -10.36 7.68 -8.65
CA VAL A 101 -9.80 6.60 -7.80
C VAL A 101 -8.47 7.01 -7.14
N VAL A 102 -7.94 8.18 -7.50
CA VAL A 102 -6.65 8.70 -7.01
C VAL A 102 -6.80 9.18 -5.56
N THR A 103 -6.54 8.29 -4.61
CA THR A 103 -6.27 8.67 -3.21
C THR A 103 -4.77 8.65 -2.94
N VAL A 104 -4.30 9.53 -2.06
CA VAL A 104 -2.89 9.58 -1.66
C VAL A 104 -2.74 8.75 -0.39
N PRO A 105 -1.90 7.71 -0.37
CA PRO A 105 -1.63 6.97 0.85
C PRO A 105 -0.77 7.79 1.81
N ASP A 106 -1.09 7.68 3.10
CA ASP A 106 -0.27 8.19 4.19
C ASP A 106 0.61 7.09 4.77
N LEU A 107 1.72 7.51 5.38
CA LEU A 107 2.74 6.62 5.95
C LEU A 107 3.02 7.00 7.40
N LEU A 108 3.05 6.00 8.28
CA LEU A 108 3.51 6.13 9.67
C LEU A 108 4.50 5.00 9.98
N TRP A 109 5.57 5.28 10.70
CA TRP A 109 6.55 4.27 11.10
C TRP A 109 7.29 4.71 12.36
N ASP A 110 7.88 3.74 13.04
CA ASP A 110 8.82 3.97 14.13
C ASP A 110 10.24 3.91 13.56
N GLU A 111 11.05 4.92 13.88
CA GLU A 111 12.48 4.88 13.55
C GLU A 111 13.22 3.94 14.48
N ILE A 112 14.10 3.10 13.92
CA ILE A 112 15.04 2.32 14.73
C ILE A 112 16.17 3.26 15.14
N SER A 113 16.06 3.87 16.33
CA SER A 113 17.17 4.56 16.96
C SER A 113 18.29 3.56 17.23
N ARG A 114 19.43 3.76 16.55
CA ARG A 114 20.67 3.01 16.80
C ARG A 114 21.35 3.47 18.08
#